data_AF-A0A4P6P822-F1
#
_entry.id   AF-A0A4P6P822-F1
#
_cell.length_a   1.000
_cell.length_b   1.000
_cell.length_c   1.000
_cell.angle_alpha   90.00
_cell.angle_beta   90.00
_cell.angle_gamma   90.00
#
_symmetry.space_group_name_H-M   'P 1'
#
loop_
_entity.id
_entity.type
_entity.pdbx_description
1 polymer ?
#
loop_
_entity_poly.entity_id
_entity_poly.type
_entity_poly.pdbx_seq_one_letter_code
_entity_poly.pdbx_strand_id
1 'polypeptide(L)' 'MSLSEKVIALINKNKVVITDHQIFQKHDNEEELCWQLTWTSMEAVNHIKALWPTLAYTKELESLVAEQVYYAHFVKR' A
#
# COMPACT_ATOMS: atom_id res chain seq x y z
N MET A 1 -3.76 6.32 14.50
CA MET A 1 -3.14 5.42 13.52
C MET A 1 -4.18 5.12 12.45
N SER A 2 -3.96 5.61 11.23
CA SER A 2 -4.91 5.49 10.12
C SER A 2 -5.06 4.04 9.65
N LEU A 3 -6.13 3.71 8.93
CA LEU A 3 -6.32 2.35 8.38
C LEU A 3 -5.15 1.96 7.46
N SER A 4 -4.65 2.93 6.68
CA SER A 4 -3.48 2.79 5.83
C SER A 4 -2.21 2.42 6.60
N GLU A 5 -1.92 3.12 7.69
CA GLU A 5 -0.76 2.81 8.55
C GLU A 5 -0.86 1.40 9.15
N LYS A 6 -2.06 0.96 9.52
CA LYS A 6 -2.28 -0.40 10.04
C LYS A 6 -1.99 -1.46 8.98
N VAL A 7 -2.39 -1.25 7.73
CA VAL A 7 -2.10 -2.17 6.62
C VAL A 7 -0.59 -2.21 6.34
N ILE A 8 0.09 -1.07 6.29
CA ILE A 8 1.55 -1.02 6.08
C ILE A 8 2.29 -1.72 7.23
N ALA A 9 1.89 -1.48 8.48
CA ALA A 9 2.45 -2.17 9.64
C ALA A 9 2.21 -3.69 9.59
N LEU A 10 1.04 -4.13 9.13
CA LEU A 10 0.73 -5.54 8.94
C LEU A 10 1.62 -6.19 7.87
N ILE A 11 1.79 -5.53 6.73
CA ILE A 11 2.67 -5.99 5.64
C ILE A 11 4.11 -6.18 6.15
N ASN A 12 4.61 -5.23 6.94
CA ASN A 12 5.96 -5.27 7.49
C ASN A 12 6.11 -6.12 8.78
N LYS A 13 5.02 -6.67 9.34
CA LYS A 13 5.02 -7.32 10.67
C LYS A 13 6.01 -8.48 10.77
N ASN A 14 6.09 -9.32 9.75
CA ASN A 14 6.94 -10.52 9.76
C ASN A 14 8.30 -10.27 9.11
N LYS A 15 8.34 -9.41 8.09
CA LYS A 15 9.54 -9.04 7.35
C LYS A 15 9.35 -7.62 6.82
N VAL A 16 10.31 -6.75 7.07
CA VAL A 16 10.30 -5.39 6.52
C VAL A 16 10.51 -5.47 5.00
N VAL A 17 9.46 -5.12 4.25
CA VAL A 17 9.44 -5.16 2.78
C VAL A 17 9.08 -3.81 2.15
N ILE A 18 8.37 -2.96 2.88
CA ILE A 18 8.19 -1.54 2.56
C ILE A 18 9.22 -0.76 3.39
N THR A 19 10.15 -0.07 2.74
CA THR A 19 11.22 0.68 3.41
C THR A 19 10.86 2.14 3.67
N ASP A 20 9.96 2.70 2.87
CA ASP A 20 9.50 4.07 3.00
C ASP A 20 8.04 4.15 2.49
N HIS A 21 7.25 5.03 3.10
CA HIS A 21 5.85 5.23 2.70
C HIS A 21 5.41 6.67 2.92
N GLN A 22 4.64 7.19 1.96
CA GLN A 22 3.92 8.44 2.08
C GLN A 22 2.47 8.23 1.68
N ILE A 23 1.57 8.76 2.49
CA ILE A 23 0.13 8.69 2.26
C ILE A 23 -0.34 10.12 1.96
N PHE A 24 -0.91 10.30 0.78
CA PHE A 24 -1.41 11.59 0.32
C PHE A 24 -2.93 11.52 0.20
N GLN A 25 -3.59 12.61 0.59
CA GLN A 25 -4.97 12.86 0.22
C GLN A 25 -4.96 13.87 -0.93
N LYS A 26 -5.74 13.61 -1.97
CA LYS A 26 -5.78 14.50 -3.13
C LYS A 26 -6.50 15.80 -2.76
N HIS A 27 -5.93 16.95 -3.16
CA HIS A 27 -6.48 18.25 -2.77
C HIS A 27 -7.76 18.64 -3.52
N ASP A 28 -7.92 18.17 -4.75
CA ASP A 28 -9.10 18.39 -5.61
C ASP A 28 -10.18 17.33 -5.44
N ASN A 29 -9.90 16.23 -4.71
CA ASN A 29 -10.88 15.21 -4.35
C ASN A 29 -10.51 14.57 -3.00
N GLU A 30 -11.15 15.01 -1.92
CA GLU A 30 -10.88 14.51 -0.57
C GLU A 30 -11.20 13.01 -0.39
N GLU A 31 -11.94 12.40 -1.31
CA GLU A 31 -12.25 10.97 -1.32
C GLU A 31 -11.13 10.12 -1.95
N GLU A 32 -10.17 10.74 -2.65
CA GLU A 32 -9.04 10.05 -3.25
C GLU A 32 -7.84 10.03 -2.30
N LEU A 33 -7.36 8.81 -2.03
CA LEU A 33 -6.21 8.56 -1.18
C LEU A 33 -5.13 7.82 -1.98
N CYS A 34 -3.93 8.39 -2.04
CA CYS A 34 -2.80 7.88 -2.81
C CYS A 34 -1.68 7.40 -1.88
N TRP A 35 -1.16 6.21 -2.16
CA TRP A 35 0.00 5.67 -1.46
C TRP A 35 1.22 5.69 -2.37
N GLN A 36 2.28 6.32 -1.90
CA GLN A 36 3.61 6.18 -2.47
C GLN A 36 4.42 5.26 -1.58
N LEU A 37 4.76 4.07 -2.08
CA LEU A 37 5.48 3.05 -1.34
C LEU A 37 6.81 2.75 -1.99
N THR A 38 7.88 2.70 -1.19
CA THR A 38 9.19 2.19 -1.61
C THR A 38 9.36 0.77 -1.09
N TRP A 39 9.63 -0.16 -2.00
CA TRP A 39 9.75 -1.58 -1.71
C TRP A 39 11.21 -2.06 -1.76
N THR A 40 11.54 -3.07 -0.96
CA THR A 40 12.88 -3.68 -0.97
C THR A 40 13.18 -4.44 -2.27
N SER A 41 12.17 -5.02 -2.91
CA SER A 41 12.32 -5.72 -4.20
C SER A 41 10.99 -5.90 -4.93
N MET A 42 11.07 -6.20 -6.23
CA MET A 42 9.89 -6.58 -7.04
C MET A 42 9.27 -7.91 -6.58
N GLU A 43 10.09 -8.83 -6.07
CA GLU A 43 9.60 -10.09 -5.52
C GLU A 43 8.70 -9.86 -4.29
N ALA A 44 9.10 -8.92 -3.42
CA ALA A 44 8.30 -8.54 -2.26
C ALA A 44 6.96 -7.94 -2.68
N VAL A 45 6.95 -7.07 -3.71
CA VAL A 45 5.70 -6.53 -4.30
C VAL A 45 4.79 -7.66 -4.76
N ASN A 46 5.31 -8.60 -5.56
CA ASN A 46 4.51 -9.69 -6.13
C ASN A 46 3.95 -10.62 -5.04
N HIS A 47 4.77 -10.92 -4.02
CA HIS A 47 4.36 -11.72 -2.89
C HIS A 47 3.22 -11.06 -2.10
N ILE A 48 3.36 -9.77 -1.76
CA ILE A 48 2.33 -9.03 -1.04
C ILE A 48 1.06 -8.84 -1.89
N LYS A 49 1.19 -8.60 -3.20
CA LYS A 49 0.05 -8.55 -4.12
C LYS A 49 -0.76 -9.85 -4.11
N ALA A 50 -0.10 -11.01 -4.07
CA ALA A 50 -0.78 -12.30 -3.97
C ALA A 50 -1.46 -12.50 -2.61
N LEU A 51 -0.88 -11.98 -1.52
CA LEU A 51 -1.45 -12.07 -0.18
C LEU A 51 -2.53 -11.01 0.10
N TRP A 52 -2.61 -9.95 -0.70
CA TRP A 52 -3.48 -8.79 -0.46
C TRP A 52 -4.93 -9.13 -0.07
N PRO A 53 -5.62 -10.08 -0.75
CA PRO A 53 -7.01 -10.44 -0.40
C PRO A 53 -7.16 -11.12 0.97
N THR A 54 -6.05 -11.60 1.55
CA THR A 54 -5.99 -12.33 2.82
C THR A 54 -5.53 -11.46 3.99
N LEU A 55 -4.99 -10.27 3.71
CA LEU A 55 -4.52 -9.36 4.74
C LEU A 55 -5.70 -8.74 5.51
N ALA A 56 -5.56 -8.62 6.83
CA ALA A 56 -6.54 -7.89 7.63
C ALA A 56 -6.56 -6.40 7.21
N TYR A 57 -7.73 -5.77 7.36
CA TYR A 57 -7.98 -4.36 7.05
C TYR A 57 -7.93 -3.97 5.56
N THR A 58 -7.46 -4.83 4.65
CA THR A 58 -7.46 -4.50 3.22
C THR A 58 -8.88 -4.34 2.69
N LYS A 59 -9.81 -5.28 2.96
CA LYS A 59 -11.22 -5.14 2.53
C LYS A 59 -11.90 -3.86 3.03
N GLU A 60 -11.63 -3.47 4.28
CA GLU A 60 -12.18 -2.25 4.86
C GLU A 60 -11.59 -1.03 4.15
N LEU A 61 -10.28 -1.03 3.89
CA LEU A 61 -9.61 0.03 3.12
C LEU A 61 -10.15 0.13 1.69
N GLU A 62 -10.33 -1.01 1.04
CA GLU A 62 -10.87 -1.10 -0.32
C GLU A 62 -12.30 -0.56 -0.41
N SER A 63 -13.10 -0.73 0.64
CA SER A 63 -14.46 -0.17 0.70
C SER A 63 -14.49 1.36 0.82
N LEU A 64 -13.38 1.98 1.21
CA LEU A 64 -13.25 3.43 1.35
C LEU A 64 -12.76 4.11 0.07
N VAL A 65 -12.39 3.35 -0.96
CA VAL A 65 -11.88 3.88 -2.23
C VAL A 65 -12.75 3.43 -3.39
N ALA A 66 -13.04 4.34 -4.31
CA ALA A 66 -13.89 4.03 -5.47
C ALA A 66 -13.19 3.09 -6.47
N GLU A 67 -11.86 3.18 -6.60
CA GLU A 67 -11.05 2.39 -7.52
C GLU A 67 -9.64 2.15 -6.96
N GLN A 68 -9.04 1.01 -7.31
CA GLN A 68 -7.65 0.69 -6.99
C GLN A 68 -6.78 0.83 -8.24
N VAL A 69 -5.92 1.85 -8.26
CA VAL A 69 -4.99 2.06 -9.37
C VAL A 69 -3.56 1.81 -8.90
N TYR A 70 -2.84 0.93 -9.60
CA TYR A 70 -1.48 0.56 -9.26
C TYR A 70 -0.47 1.10 -10.27
N TYR A 71 0.45 1.95 -9.81
CA TYR A 71 1.59 2.43 -10.58
C TYR A 71 2.90 1.94 -9.94
N ALA A 72 3.76 1.29 -10.73
CA ALA A 72 5.09 0.91 -10.30
C ALA A 72 6.14 1.59 -11.18
N HIS A 73 7.10 2.24 -10.54
CA HIS A 73 8.30 2.77 -11.19
C HIS A 73 9.53 2.04 -10.64
N PHE A 74 10.25 1.32 -11.51
CA PHE A 74 11.44 0.57 -11.13
C PHE A 74 12.69 1.37 -11.49
N VAL A 75 13.36 1.91 -10.49
CA VAL A 75 14.66 2.56 -10.66
C VAL A 75 15.74 1.48 -10.55
N LYS A 76 16.48 1.21 -11.62
CA LYS A 76 17.73 0.44 -11.54
C LYS A 76 18.72 1.28 -10.74
N ARG A 77 19.15 0.80 -9.58
CA ARG A 77 20.32 1.35 -8.88
C ARG A 77 21.59 0.71 -9.41
#